data_AF-A0A2S6CQQ7-F1
#
_entry.id   AF-A0A2S6CQQ7-F1
#
_cell.length_a   1.000
_cell.length_b   1.000
_cell.length_c   1.000
_cell.angle_alpha   90.00
_cell.angle_beta   90.00
_cell.angle_gamma   90.00
#
_symmetry.space_group_name_H-M   'P 1'
#
loop_
_entity.id
_entity.type
_entity.pdbx_description
1 polymer ?
#
loop_
_entity_poly.entity_id
_entity_poly.type
_entity_poly.pdbx_seq_one_letter_code
_entity_poly.pdbx_strand_id
1 'polypeptide(L)'
;MKKLAIFVEGKTEQIFVAKLLREIAGKFQISIEVKSRQGINFDKVIMKDSVTSETKFYVLIYNSCRDKTVVSDMKEWYNRLAKMAENDKNCYNIKK
;
A
#
# COMPACT_ATOMS: atom_id res chain seq x y z
N MET A 1 5.35 -11.16 -7.07
CA MET A 1 4.62 -10.51 -5.95
C MET A 1 3.37 -9.81 -6.49
N LYS A 2 2.21 -9.98 -5.85
CA LYS A 2 0.98 -9.24 -6.14
C LYS A 2 0.92 -7.98 -5.27
N LYS A 3 0.42 -6.87 -5.81
CA LYS A 3 0.36 -5.57 -5.11
C LYS A 3 -1.10 -5.12 -4.96
N LEU A 4 -1.45 -4.56 -3.81
CA LEU A 4 -2.74 -3.95 -3.52
C LEU A 4 -2.51 -2.61 -2.81
N ALA A 5 -3.31 -1.59 -3.14
CA ALA A 5 -3.35 -0.34 -2.41
C ALA A 5 -4.77 -0.10 -1.90
N ILE A 6 -4.91 0.26 -0.63
CA ILE A 6 -6.18 0.52 0.04
C ILE A 6 -6.11 1.93 0.62
N PHE A 7 -7.06 2.77 0.23
CA PHE A 7 -7.21 4.14 0.74
C PHE A 7 -8.35 4.14 1.75
N VAL A 8 -8.10 4.71 2.92
CA VAL A 8 -9.05 4.74 4.03
C VAL A 8 -9.21 6.15 4.56
N GLU A 9 -10.39 6.46 5.10
CA GLU A 9 -10.68 7.78 5.65
C GLU A 9 -9.81 8.11 6.88
N GLY A 10 -9.65 7.14 7.79
CA GLY A 10 -9.13 7.41 9.10
C GLY A 10 -8.25 6.32 9.69
N LYS A 11 -7.83 6.57 10.93
CA LYS A 11 -6.94 5.68 11.69
C LYS A 11 -7.63 4.37 12.09
N THR A 12 -8.93 4.42 12.35
CA THR A 12 -9.71 3.23 12.77
C THR A 12 -9.75 2.20 11.64
N GLU A 13 -10.12 2.62 10.45
CA GLU A 13 -10.17 1.80 9.23
C GLU A 13 -8.78 1.29 8.87
N GLN A 14 -7.74 2.14 9.01
CA GLN A 14 -6.36 1.74 8.79
C GLN A 14 -5.95 0.56 9.70
N ILE A 15 -6.24 0.65 11.00
CA ILE A 15 -5.94 -0.42 11.96
C ILE A 15 -6.78 -1.66 11.67
N PHE A 16 -8.07 -1.48 11.37
CA PHE A 16 -8.99 -2.57 11.07
C PHE A 16 -8.54 -3.38 9.85
N VAL A 17 -8.27 -2.70 8.72
CA VAL A 17 -7.81 -3.34 7.49
C VAL A 17 -6.48 -4.04 7.68
N ALA A 18 -5.52 -3.42 8.38
CA ALA A 18 -4.22 -4.05 8.65
C ALA A 18 -4.36 -5.35 9.45
N LYS A 19 -5.21 -5.36 10.49
CA LYS A 19 -5.50 -6.56 11.28
C LYS A 19 -6.21 -7.61 10.43
N LEU A 20 -7.28 -7.23 9.73
CA LEU A 20 -8.06 -8.12 8.89
C LEU A 20 -7.20 -8.83 7.83
N LEU A 21 -6.33 -8.09 7.14
CA LEU A 21 -5.45 -8.66 6.13
C LEU A 21 -4.43 -9.63 6.73
N ARG A 22 -3.91 -9.34 7.93
CA ARG A 22 -3.00 -10.25 8.63
C ARG A 22 -3.71 -11.54 9.08
N GLU A 23 -4.94 -11.44 9.54
CA GLU A 23 -5.74 -12.62 9.90
C GLU A 23 -6.09 -13.49 8.68
N ILE A 24 -6.50 -12.86 7.56
CA ILE A 24 -6.88 -13.59 6.34
C ILE A 24 -5.66 -14.18 5.61
N ALA A 25 -4.57 -13.43 5.49
CA ALA A 25 -3.39 -13.86 4.74
C ALA A 25 -2.51 -14.88 5.49
N GLY A 26 -2.87 -15.23 6.73
CA GLY A 26 -2.08 -16.09 7.60
C GLY A 26 -0.70 -15.50 7.91
N LYS A 27 0.24 -16.33 8.37
CA LYS A 27 1.49 -15.86 9.00
C LYS A 27 2.63 -15.36 8.10
N PHE A 28 2.69 -15.61 6.79
CA PHE A 28 4.04 -15.57 6.15
C PHE A 28 4.19 -14.94 4.78
N GLN A 29 3.16 -14.39 4.14
CA GLN A 29 3.32 -14.00 2.73
C GLN A 29 2.76 -12.63 2.39
N ILE A 30 2.47 -11.80 3.40
CA ILE A 30 2.05 -10.42 3.25
C ILE A 30 3.05 -9.45 3.88
N SER A 31 3.41 -8.40 3.16
CA SER A 31 4.13 -7.23 3.67
C SER A 31 3.19 -6.04 3.62
N ILE A 32 2.98 -5.38 4.76
CA ILE A 32 2.11 -4.19 4.83
C ILE A 32 2.96 -2.94 5.03
N GLU A 33 2.76 -1.94 4.17
CA GLU A 33 3.24 -0.58 4.36
C GLU A 33 2.05 0.31 4.69
N VAL A 34 2.17 1.07 5.78
CA VAL A 34 1.13 1.98 6.24
C VAL A 34 1.65 3.40 6.12
N LYS A 35 0.92 4.21 5.33
CA LYS A 35 1.17 5.63 5.14
C LYS A 35 -0.03 6.44 5.63
N SER A 36 0.24 7.67 6.03
CA SER A 36 -0.79 8.64 6.37
C SER A 36 -0.45 9.98 5.77
N ARG A 37 -1.47 10.67 5.27
CA ARG A 37 -1.34 12.05 4.82
C ARG A 37 -0.90 12.94 5.97
N GLN A 38 0.08 13.80 5.71
CA GLN A 38 0.56 14.84 6.61
C GLN A 38 0.65 16.17 5.87
N GLY A 39 -0.31 17.06 6.13
CA GLY A 39 -0.37 18.35 5.44
C GLY A 39 -0.76 18.25 3.97
N ILE A 40 -0.38 19.27 3.18
CA ILE A 40 -0.87 19.42 1.81
C ILE A 40 -0.19 18.42 0.86
N ASN A 41 1.10 18.10 1.05
CA ASN A 41 1.90 17.33 0.07
C ASN A 41 2.88 16.28 0.65
N PHE A 42 2.79 15.95 1.94
CA PHE A 42 3.73 15.00 2.55
C PHE A 42 3.01 13.77 3.07
N ASP A 43 3.61 12.60 2.82
CA ASP A 43 3.11 11.33 3.31
C ASP A 43 4.08 10.81 4.35
N LYS A 44 3.57 10.49 5.55
CA LYS A 44 4.36 9.89 6.61
C LYS A 44 4.23 8.37 6.55
N VAL A 45 5.36 7.67 6.46
CA VAL A 45 5.41 6.23 6.71
C VAL A 45 5.24 6.00 8.21
N ILE A 46 4.17 5.33 8.59
CA ILE A 46 3.88 4.98 9.99
C ILE A 46 4.49 3.63 10.33
N MET A 47 4.35 2.67 9.41
CA MET A 47 4.83 1.31 9.58
C MET A 47 5.20 0.77 8.20
N LYS A 48 6.24 -0.05 8.15
CA LYS A 48 6.62 -0.77 6.95
C LYS A 48 7.21 -2.12 7.34
N ASP A 49 6.49 -3.18 6.99
CA ASP A 49 7.01 -4.54 7.12
C ASP A 49 8.15 -4.76 6.11
N SER A 50 9.08 -5.66 6.44
CA SER A 50 10.16 -6.05 5.54
C SER A 50 9.62 -6.88 4.38
N VAL A 51 10.07 -6.58 3.16
CA VAL A 51 9.80 -7.41 1.99
C VAL A 51 10.89 -8.47 1.87
N THR A 52 10.50 -9.74 1.87
CA THR A 52 11.41 -10.90 1.75
C THR A 52 11.14 -11.67 0.46
N SER A 53 11.99 -12.64 0.13
CA SER A 53 11.78 -13.57 -1.00
C SER A 53 10.49 -14.39 -0.90
N GLU A 54 9.98 -14.59 0.32
CA GLU A 54 8.74 -15.33 0.59
C GLU A 54 7.49 -14.45 0.47
N THR A 55 7.66 -13.13 0.36
CA THR A 55 6.54 -12.18 0.28
C THR A 55 5.79 -12.35 -1.04
N LYS A 56 4.55 -12.86 -0.97
CA LYS A 56 3.69 -13.01 -2.15
C LYS A 56 2.82 -11.79 -2.38
N PHE A 57 2.42 -11.09 -1.32
CA PHE A 57 1.52 -9.94 -1.35
C PHE A 57 2.19 -8.73 -0.70
N TYR A 58 2.13 -7.60 -1.38
CA TYR A 58 2.49 -6.30 -0.81
C TYR A 58 1.25 -5.42 -0.77
N VAL A 59 0.94 -4.88 0.40
CA VAL A 59 -0.23 -4.01 0.59
C VAL A 59 0.21 -2.64 1.10
N LEU A 60 -0.17 -1.60 0.38
CA LEU A 60 -0.12 -0.22 0.86
C LEU A 60 -1.47 0.14 1.48
N ILE A 61 -1.48 0.54 2.75
CA ILE A 61 -2.66 1.13 3.41
C ILE A 61 -2.39 2.62 3.60
N TYR A 62 -3.16 3.46 2.93
CA TYR A 62 -3.01 4.91 2.93
C TYR A 62 -4.18 5.57 3.67
N ASN A 63 -3.88 6.25 4.78
CA ASN A 63 -4.85 7.05 5.53
C ASN A 63 -4.93 8.47 4.94
N SER A 64 -6.08 8.78 4.35
CA SER A 64 -6.40 10.07 3.74
C SER A 64 -6.79 11.16 4.75
N CYS A 65 -6.96 10.79 6.02
CA CYS A 65 -7.29 11.65 7.17
C CYS A 65 -8.66 12.34 7.12
N ARG A 66 -9.36 12.36 5.97
CA ARG A 66 -10.68 12.98 5.78
C ARG A 66 -11.45 12.21 4.71
N ASP A 67 -12.75 12.08 4.89
CA ASP A 67 -13.63 11.38 3.97
C ASP A 67 -13.55 11.92 2.53
N LYS A 68 -13.60 13.26 2.41
CA LYS A 68 -13.64 13.96 1.11
C LYS A 68 -12.35 13.80 0.30
N THR A 69 -11.24 13.37 0.90
CA THR A 69 -9.94 13.29 0.22
C THR A 69 -9.55 11.88 -0.22
N VAL A 70 -10.30 10.84 0.17
CA VAL A 70 -10.00 9.45 -0.21
C VAL A 70 -9.89 9.29 -1.73
N VAL A 71 -10.87 9.83 -2.48
CA VAL A 71 -10.90 9.70 -3.94
C VAL A 71 -9.82 10.53 -4.62
N SER A 72 -9.54 11.75 -4.13
CA SER A 72 -8.47 12.58 -4.70
C SER A 72 -7.10 11.94 -4.48
N ASP A 73 -6.84 11.44 -3.26
CA ASP A 73 -5.57 10.83 -2.91
C ASP A 73 -5.34 9.55 -3.71
N MET A 74 -6.38 8.73 -3.90
CA MET A 74 -6.33 7.56 -4.77
C MET A 74 -5.96 7.94 -6.21
N LYS A 75 -6.58 8.98 -6.78
CA LYS A 75 -6.30 9.45 -8.15
C LYS A 75 -4.88 10.00 -8.28
N GLU A 76 -4.42 10.78 -7.32
CA GLU A 76 -3.05 11.31 -7.29
C GLU A 76 -2.00 10.19 -7.23
N TRP A 77 -2.27 9.17 -6.42
CA TRP A 77 -1.38 8.01 -6.28
C TRP A 77 -1.44 7.04 -7.44
N TYR A 78 -2.53 6.99 -8.20
CA TYR A 78 -2.74 6.01 -9.27
C TYR A 78 -1.56 5.96 -10.25
N ASN A 79 -1.13 7.10 -10.77
CA ASN A 79 -0.03 7.16 -11.73
C ASN A 79 1.30 6.67 -11.14
N ARG A 80 1.56 6.95 -9.85
CA ARG A 80 2.77 6.50 -9.16
C ARG A 80 2.74 4.99 -8.98
N LEU A 81 1.60 4.44 -8.55
CA LEU A 81 1.40 3.01 -8.33
C LEU A 81 1.42 2.22 -9.63
N ALA A 82 0.80 2.74 -10.70
CA ALA A 82 0.80 2.15 -12.03
C ALA A 82 2.23 2.07 -12.60
N LYS A 83 3.00 3.16 -12.52
CA LYS A 83 4.42 3.17 -12.92
C LYS A 83 5.25 2.16 -12.13
N MET A 84 5.03 2.06 -10.80
CA MET A 84 5.68 1.04 -9.97
C MET A 84 5.28 -0.39 -10.35
N ALA A 85 4.10 -0.61 -10.93
CA ALA A 85 3.68 -1.91 -11.43
C ALA A 85 4.27 -2.22 -12.82
N GLU A 86 4.49 -1.22 -13.66
CA GLU A 86 5.14 -1.36 -14.98
C GLU A 86 6.65 -1.60 -14.86
N ASN A 87 7.34 -0.84 -14.01
CA ASN A 87 8.79 -1.01 -13.80
C ASN A 87 9.13 -2.42 -13.30
N ASP A 88 8.30 -2.99 -12.43
CA ASP A 88 8.44 -4.38 -11.99
C ASP A 88 8.36 -5.36 -13.16
N LYS A 89 7.47 -5.14 -14.15
CA LYS A 89 7.35 -6.01 -15.34
C LYS A 89 8.58 -5.92 -16.24
N ASN A 90 9.15 -4.73 -16.41
CA ASN A 90 10.35 -4.54 -17.23
C ASN A 90 11.59 -5.21 -16.61
N CYS A 91 11.72 -5.25 -15.29
CA CYS A 91 12.81 -6.00 -14.64
C CYS A 91 12.76 -7.52 -14.91
N TYR A 92 11.59 -8.09 -15.19
CA TYR A 92 11.46 -9.49 -15.59
C TYR A 92 11.78 -9.74 -17.06
N ASN A 93 11.65 -8.73 -17.92
CA ASN A 93 11.87 -8.85 -19.37
C ASN A 93 13.34 -8.68 -19.80
N ILE A 94 14.21 -8.21 -18.91
CA ILE A 94 15.66 -8.05 -19.19
C ILE A 94 16.45 -9.35 -18.90
N LYS A 95 15.78 -10.41 -18.41
CA LYS A 95 16.39 -11.72 -18.15
C LYS A 95 16.17 -12.75 -19.28
N LYS A 96 16.00 -12.32 -20.54
CA LYS A 96 15.97 -13.22 -21.70
C LYS A 96 17.23 -13.09 -22.53
#